data_AF-A0A9Q0YHV0-F1
#
_entry.id   AF-A0A9Q0YHV0-F1
#
_cell.length_a   1.000
_cell.length_b   1.000
_cell.length_c   1.000
_cell.angle_alpha   90.00
_cell.angle_beta   90.00
_cell.angle_gamma   90.00
#
_symmetry.space_group_name_H-M   'P 1'
#
loop_
_entity.id
_entity.type
_entity.pdbx_description
1 polymer ?
#
loop_
_entity_poly.entity_id
_entity_poly.type
_entity_poly.pdbx_seq_one_letter_code
_entity_poly.pdbx_strand_id
1 'polypeptide(L)'
;MRCDFVLDEDLNVYLMEVNMSPNLSSAHFEGNKHLYEQVIYNSLSVSGIARNVPASLKSRPAYVKDFQVSERDIAVAMEECANEESCDSCTEETCKLCQKCLSADEKEMLKDAYMEHLNRRSTRRVYPEPMTQEDAQNYDTGEDASLEANDRLMRAWFRAKCLQDISWCQ
;
A
#
# COMPACT_ATOMS: atom_id res chain seq x y z
N MET A 1 0.53 2.90 -16.24
CA MET A 1 0.05 4.24 -16.64
C MET A 1 1.24 5.19 -16.59
N ARG A 2 1.37 6.09 -17.59
CA ARG A 2 2.38 7.15 -17.64
C ARG A 2 1.65 8.50 -17.64
N CYS A 3 2.12 9.45 -16.85
CA CYS A 3 1.62 10.81 -16.84
C CYS A 3 2.71 11.74 -17.39
N ASP A 4 2.34 12.61 -18.32
CA ASP A 4 3.26 13.60 -18.88
C ASP A 4 2.93 14.95 -18.23
N PHE A 5 3.97 15.58 -17.67
CA PHE A 5 3.86 16.83 -16.96
C PHE A 5 4.61 17.93 -17.71
N VAL A 6 4.13 19.17 -17.57
CA VAL A 6 4.83 20.39 -18.01
C VAL A 6 5.05 21.30 -16.81
N LEU A 7 6.18 22.01 -16.83
CA LEU A 7 6.54 23.01 -15.84
C LEU A 7 6.39 24.40 -16.46
N ASP A 8 5.83 25.34 -15.72
CA ASP A 8 5.85 26.76 -16.10
C ASP A 8 7.13 27.47 -15.61
N GLU A 9 7.18 28.79 -15.80
CA GLU A 9 8.30 29.64 -15.39
C GLU A 9 8.49 29.69 -13.86
N ASP A 10 7.43 29.40 -13.10
CA ASP A 10 7.40 29.39 -11.64
C ASP A 10 7.56 27.97 -11.05
N LEU A 11 7.86 26.96 -11.89
CA LEU A 11 7.98 25.53 -11.53
C LEU A 11 6.68 24.88 -11.04
N ASN A 12 5.52 25.44 -11.38
CA ASN A 12 4.24 24.77 -11.15
C ASN A 12 4.10 23.57 -12.10
N VAL A 13 3.64 22.45 -11.56
CA VAL A 13 3.48 21.19 -12.29
C VAL A 13 2.07 21.08 -12.84
N TYR A 14 1.95 20.95 -14.16
CA TYR A 14 0.66 20.74 -14.84
C TYR A 14 0.63 19.39 -15.56
N LEU A 15 -0.45 18.65 -15.39
CA LEU A 15 -0.69 17.40 -16.11
C LEU A 15 -1.13 17.72 -17.55
N MET A 16 -0.39 17.20 -18.53
CA MET A 16 -0.72 17.35 -19.95
C MET A 16 -1.52 16.17 -20.48
N GLU A 17 -1.01 14.96 -20.29
CA GLU A 17 -1.66 13.74 -20.76
C GLU A 17 -1.43 12.57 -19.81
N VAL A 18 -2.37 11.62 -19.87
CA VAL A 18 -2.28 10.33 -19.19
C VAL A 18 -2.36 9.24 -20.24
N ASN A 19 -1.28 8.47 -20.37
CA ASN A 19 -1.19 7.37 -21.32
C ASN A 19 -1.25 6.02 -20.59
N MET A 20 -2.25 5.20 -20.95
CA MET A 20 -2.43 3.87 -20.37
C MET A 20 -1.47 2.83 -20.95
N SER A 21 -0.92 3.07 -22.14
CA SER A 21 -0.02 2.15 -22.86
C SER A 21 1.27 2.89 -23.30
N PRO A 22 2.15 3.25 -22.35
CA PRO A 22 3.39 3.93 -22.69
C PRO A 22 4.32 3.01 -23.49
N ASN A 23 5.10 3.60 -24.39
CA ASN A 23 6.12 2.88 -25.13
C ASN A 23 7.26 2.46 -24.18
N LEU A 24 7.54 1.16 -24.13
CA LEU A 24 8.63 0.55 -23.36
C LEU A 24 9.63 -0.20 -24.27
N SER A 25 9.66 0.13 -25.56
CA SER A 25 10.56 -0.50 -26.54
C SER A 25 12.00 -0.04 -26.30
N SER A 26 12.80 -0.93 -25.73
CA SER A 26 14.25 -0.76 -25.55
C SER A 26 15.03 -0.79 -26.87
N ALA A 27 14.42 -1.28 -27.96
CA ALA A 27 15.07 -1.37 -29.28
C ALA A 27 15.18 -0.01 -29.98
N HIS A 28 14.31 0.95 -29.66
CA HIS A 28 14.32 2.28 -30.28
C HIS A 28 15.16 3.30 -29.51
N PHE A 29 15.40 3.07 -28.22
CA PHE A 29 16.17 3.97 -27.35
C PHE A 29 17.08 3.19 -26.40
N GLU A 30 18.24 2.75 -26.88
CA GLU A 30 19.19 1.93 -26.10
C GLU A 30 19.64 2.61 -24.80
N GLY A 31 19.76 3.94 -24.78
CA GLY A 31 20.14 4.70 -23.57
C GLY A 31 19.14 4.58 -22.41
N ASN A 32 17.87 4.29 -22.71
CA ASN A 32 16.81 4.16 -21.70
C ASN A 32 16.47 2.70 -21.37
N LYS A 33 17.17 1.73 -21.98
CA LYS A 33 16.89 0.30 -21.82
C LYS A 33 16.84 -0.12 -20.35
N HIS A 34 17.84 0.28 -19.56
CA HIS A 34 17.89 -0.05 -18.13
C HIS A 34 16.74 0.54 -17.33
N LEU A 35 16.30 1.75 -17.67
CA LEU A 35 15.16 2.38 -17.02
C LEU A 35 13.86 1.61 -17.32
N TYR A 36 13.64 1.22 -18.58
CA TYR A 36 12.46 0.43 -18.95
C TYR A 36 12.45 -0.94 -18.29
N GLU A 37 13.60 -1.63 -18.26
CA GLU A 37 13.74 -2.93 -17.59
C GLU A 37 13.44 -2.82 -16.09
N GLN A 38 13.95 -1.79 -15.41
CA GLN A 38 13.67 -1.54 -13.99
C GLN A 38 12.19 -1.23 -13.74
N VAL A 39 11.57 -0.39 -14.56
CA VAL A 39 10.14 -0.07 -14.43
C VAL A 39 9.31 -1.34 -14.57
N ILE A 40 9.55 -2.15 -15.61
CA ILE A 40 8.83 -3.40 -15.82
C ILE A 40 9.02 -4.35 -14.64
N TYR A 41 10.26 -4.56 -14.19
CA TYR A 41 10.56 -5.45 -13.08
C TYR A 41 9.90 -5.00 -11.78
N ASN A 42 10.01 -3.72 -11.43
CA ASN A 42 9.41 -3.16 -10.21
C ASN A 42 7.88 -3.22 -10.26
N SER A 43 7.25 -2.91 -11.41
CA SER A 43 5.80 -3.03 -11.57
C SER A 43 5.32 -4.46 -11.42
N LEU A 44 6.00 -5.43 -12.06
CA LEU A 44 5.66 -6.85 -11.92
C LEU A 44 5.89 -7.37 -10.50
N SER A 45 6.87 -6.82 -9.77
CA SER A 45 7.12 -7.13 -8.36
C SER A 45 5.93 -6.69 -7.50
N VAL A 46 5.50 -5.43 -7.61
CA VAL A 46 4.37 -4.87 -6.83
C VAL A 46 3.08 -5.61 -7.11
N SER A 47 2.75 -5.88 -8.39
CA SER A 47 1.57 -6.69 -8.76
C SER A 47 1.67 -8.16 -8.29
N GLY A 48 2.80 -8.55 -7.72
CA GLY A 48 3.03 -9.89 -7.19
C GLY A 48 3.17 -10.96 -8.28
N ILE A 49 3.58 -10.59 -9.49
CA ILE A 49 3.92 -11.53 -10.56
C ILE A 49 5.40 -11.95 -10.42
N ALA A 50 6.30 -10.98 -10.22
CA ALA A 50 7.73 -11.22 -10.03
C ALA A 50 8.07 -11.43 -8.54
N ARG A 51 7.44 -12.41 -7.89
CA ARG A 51 7.73 -12.78 -6.49
C ARG A 51 9.03 -13.58 -6.41
N ASN A 52 9.78 -13.41 -5.33
CA ASN A 52 11.02 -14.18 -5.05
C ASN A 52 10.79 -15.70 -4.86
N VAL A 53 9.53 -16.16 -4.78
CA VAL A 53 9.18 -17.58 -4.65
C VAL A 53 8.78 -18.11 -6.03
N PRO A 54 9.51 -19.09 -6.61
CA PRO A 54 9.17 -19.68 -7.89
C PRO A 54 7.95 -20.58 -7.75
N ALA A 55 6.75 -19.99 -7.79
CA ALA A 55 5.51 -20.73 -7.93
C ALA A 55 5.13 -20.75 -9.41
N SER A 56 5.06 -21.93 -10.01
CA SER A 56 4.49 -22.12 -11.35
C SER A 56 3.08 -21.52 -11.39
N LEU A 57 2.78 -20.67 -12.38
CA LEU A 57 1.47 -20.06 -12.60
C LEU A 57 0.33 -21.10 -12.74
N LYS A 58 0.65 -22.38 -12.95
CA LYS A 58 -0.32 -23.45 -13.22
C LYS A 58 -0.84 -24.19 -11.98
N SER A 59 -0.23 -24.03 -10.81
CA SER A 59 -0.70 -24.72 -9.60
C SER A 59 -0.34 -23.92 -8.36
N ARG A 60 -1.21 -22.98 -8.00
CA ARG A 60 -1.11 -22.26 -6.75
C ARG A 60 -2.26 -22.74 -5.85
N PRO A 61 -1.99 -23.66 -4.91
CA PRO A 61 -2.99 -24.02 -3.91
C PRO A 61 -3.46 -22.78 -3.14
N ALA A 62 -4.74 -22.72 -2.77
CA ALA A 62 -5.30 -21.58 -2.05
C ALA A 62 -4.53 -21.25 -0.75
N TYR A 63 -4.04 -22.26 -0.03
CA TYR A 63 -3.26 -22.10 1.20
C TYR A 63 -1.92 -21.36 1.02
N VAL A 64 -1.40 -21.23 -0.21
CA VAL A 64 -0.15 -20.50 -0.48
C VAL A 64 -0.33 -19.00 -0.24
N LYS A 65 -1.55 -18.44 -0.38
CA LYS A 65 -1.79 -17.05 0.03
C LYS A 65 -1.62 -16.89 1.54
N ASP A 66 -2.17 -17.81 2.33
CA ASP A 66 -2.11 -17.76 3.80
C ASP A 66 -0.71 -17.98 4.37
N PHE A 67 0.17 -18.68 3.64
CA PHE A 67 1.59 -18.80 4.00
C PHE A 67 2.36 -17.48 3.83
N GLN A 68 1.97 -16.64 2.85
CA GLN A 68 2.72 -15.43 2.52
C GLN A 68 2.40 -14.27 3.44
N VAL A 69 1.13 -14.14 3.85
CA VAL A 69 0.68 -13.14 4.83
C VAL A 69 -0.37 -13.78 5.72
N SER A 70 -0.11 -13.76 7.01
CA SER A 70 -1.03 -14.19 8.04
C SER A 70 -1.84 -13.02 8.59
N GLU A 71 -2.92 -13.30 9.32
CA GLU A 71 -3.67 -12.24 10.00
C GLU A 71 -2.83 -11.53 11.08
N ARG A 72 -1.80 -12.19 11.62
CA ARG A 72 -0.86 -11.58 12.55
C ARG A 72 -0.03 -10.48 11.89
N ASP A 73 0.31 -10.64 10.61
CA ASP A 73 1.14 -9.68 9.88
C ASP A 73 0.40 -8.37 9.62
N ILE A 74 -0.93 -8.43 9.49
CA ILE A 74 -1.79 -7.25 9.33
C ILE A 74 -2.30 -6.68 10.66
N ALA A 75 -2.14 -7.40 11.77
CA ALA A 75 -2.54 -6.88 13.08
C ALA A 75 -1.76 -5.61 13.44
N VAL A 76 -2.48 -4.63 13.99
CA VAL A 76 -1.96 -3.34 14.48
C VAL A 76 -2.67 -2.97 15.79
N ALA A 77 -2.15 -1.96 16.51
CA ALA A 77 -2.81 -1.40 17.71
C ALA A 77 -3.22 -2.48 18.75
N MET A 78 -2.31 -3.43 19.02
CA MET A 78 -2.61 -4.59 19.88
C MET A 78 -2.92 -4.18 21.32
N GLU A 79 -2.36 -3.08 21.81
CA GLU A 79 -2.60 -2.58 23.17
C GLU A 79 -4.03 -2.05 23.31
N GLU A 80 -4.48 -1.29 22.31
CA GLU A 80 -5.84 -0.77 22.22
C GLU A 80 -6.86 -1.90 22.08
N CYS A 81 -6.55 -2.90 21.24
CA CYS A 81 -7.42 -4.05 21.02
C CYS A 81 -7.47 -5.04 22.20
N ALA A 82 -6.44 -5.05 23.05
CA ALA A 82 -6.40 -5.91 24.25
C ALA A 82 -7.20 -5.32 25.42
N ASN A 83 -7.56 -4.04 25.37
CA ASN A 83 -8.39 -3.42 26.39
C ASN A 83 -9.85 -3.85 26.20
N GLU A 84 -10.29 -4.86 26.96
CA GLU A 84 -11.57 -5.56 26.79
C GLU A 84 -12.79 -4.63 26.84
N GLU A 85 -12.74 -3.55 27.63
CA GLU A 85 -13.88 -2.63 27.78
C GLU A 85 -14.12 -1.72 26.55
N SER A 86 -13.11 -1.49 25.71
CA SER A 86 -13.20 -0.49 24.62
C SER A 86 -13.71 -1.07 23.30
N CYS A 87 -13.41 -2.34 22.99
CA CYS A 87 -13.58 -2.85 21.62
C CYS A 87 -14.60 -3.97 21.42
N ASP A 88 -15.40 -4.36 22.39
CA ASP A 88 -16.34 -5.49 22.24
C ASP A 88 -17.47 -5.26 21.24
N SER A 89 -17.92 -4.02 21.08
CA SER A 89 -18.97 -3.67 20.12
C SER A 89 -18.45 -3.32 18.72
N CYS A 90 -17.12 -3.19 18.53
CA CYS A 90 -16.50 -2.72 17.28
C CYS A 90 -17.04 -1.39 16.75
N THR A 91 -17.68 -0.57 17.60
CA THR A 91 -18.32 0.70 17.21
C THR A 91 -17.37 1.89 17.26
N GLU A 92 -16.38 1.86 18.13
CA GLU A 92 -15.39 2.93 18.25
C GLU A 92 -14.43 2.89 17.06
N GLU A 93 -14.05 4.06 16.54
CA GLU A 93 -13.13 4.18 15.40
C GLU A 93 -11.76 3.56 15.69
N THR A 94 -11.30 3.67 16.94
CA THR A 94 -10.06 3.05 17.45
C THR A 94 -10.06 1.53 17.33
N CYS A 95 -11.24 0.91 17.42
CA CYS A 95 -11.41 -0.53 17.42
C CYS A 95 -11.60 -1.13 16.02
N LYS A 96 -11.84 -0.31 14.99
CA LYS A 96 -12.05 -0.81 13.62
C LYS A 96 -10.84 -1.54 13.05
N LEU A 97 -9.64 -1.20 13.51
CA LEU A 97 -8.40 -1.86 13.12
C LEU A 97 -8.16 -3.19 13.85
N CYS A 98 -8.95 -3.51 14.88
CA CYS A 98 -8.80 -4.75 15.61
C CYS A 98 -9.19 -5.94 14.75
N GLN A 99 -8.41 -7.02 14.83
CA GLN A 99 -8.60 -8.23 14.03
C GLN A 99 -10.01 -8.82 14.14
N LYS A 100 -10.67 -8.64 15.29
CA LYS A 100 -12.04 -9.09 15.55
C LYS A 100 -13.12 -8.27 14.84
N CYS A 101 -12.81 -7.02 14.49
CA CYS A 101 -13.74 -6.06 13.89
C CYS A 101 -13.62 -5.97 12.36
N LEU A 102 -12.52 -6.48 11.80
CA LEU A 102 -12.30 -6.53 10.35
C LEU A 102 -13.12 -7.63 9.68
N SER A 103 -13.84 -7.27 8.63
CA SER A 103 -14.50 -8.20 7.71
C SER A 103 -13.48 -9.02 6.91
N ALA A 104 -13.95 -10.10 6.26
CA ALA A 104 -13.08 -10.93 5.43
C ALA A 104 -12.46 -10.16 4.26
N ASP A 105 -13.22 -9.27 3.63
CA ASP A 105 -12.78 -8.45 2.50
C ASP A 105 -11.75 -7.42 2.93
N GLU A 106 -11.96 -6.76 4.09
CA GLU A 106 -10.99 -5.83 4.67
C GLU A 106 -9.68 -6.56 5.03
N LYS A 107 -9.76 -7.77 5.59
CA LYS A 107 -8.56 -8.58 5.84
C LYS A 107 -7.81 -8.92 4.57
N GLU A 108 -8.49 -9.27 3.48
CA GLU A 108 -7.83 -9.55 2.19
C GLU A 108 -7.18 -8.28 1.63
N MET A 109 -7.88 -7.15 1.66
CA MET A 109 -7.34 -5.84 1.24
C MET A 109 -6.07 -5.47 2.03
N LEU A 110 -6.07 -5.64 3.36
CA LEU A 110 -4.90 -5.34 4.19
C LEU A 110 -3.74 -6.32 3.95
N LYS A 111 -4.04 -7.60 3.65
CA LYS A 111 -3.01 -8.59 3.28
C LYS A 111 -2.36 -8.22 1.94
N ASP A 112 -3.14 -7.76 0.98
CA ASP A 112 -2.62 -7.29 -0.31
C ASP A 112 -1.77 -6.02 -0.12
N ALA A 113 -2.24 -5.05 0.67
CA ALA A 113 -1.48 -3.84 1.03
C ALA A 113 -0.14 -4.17 1.71
N TYR A 114 -0.12 -5.18 2.59
CA TYR A 114 1.09 -5.69 3.22
C TYR A 114 2.07 -6.27 2.19
N MET A 115 1.57 -7.08 1.25
CA MET A 115 2.40 -7.64 0.17
C MET A 115 2.92 -6.57 -0.79
N GLU A 116 2.11 -5.57 -1.12
CA GLU A 116 2.55 -4.44 -1.96
C GLU A 116 3.72 -3.72 -1.30
N HIS A 117 3.62 -3.44 0.01
CA HIS A 117 4.69 -2.79 0.75
C HIS A 117 5.98 -3.62 0.73
N LEU A 118 5.91 -4.94 0.94
CA LEU A 118 7.08 -5.83 0.87
C LEU A 118 7.67 -5.93 -0.54
N ASN A 119 6.84 -5.89 -1.58
CA ASN A 119 7.27 -6.03 -2.97
C ASN A 119 7.55 -4.68 -3.66
N ARG A 120 7.53 -3.56 -2.93
CA ARG A 120 7.59 -2.19 -3.47
C ARG A 120 8.82 -1.87 -4.31
N ARG A 121 9.97 -2.49 -4.03
CA ARG A 121 11.27 -2.18 -4.66
C ARG A 121 11.51 -0.65 -4.70
N SER A 122 11.71 -0.07 -5.87
CA SER A 122 11.90 1.38 -6.07
C SER A 122 10.60 2.17 -6.26
N THR A 123 9.43 1.54 -6.14
CA THR A 123 8.14 2.23 -6.15
C THR A 123 7.83 2.79 -4.76
N ARG A 124 7.12 3.91 -4.72
CA ARG A 124 6.59 4.52 -3.50
C ARG A 124 5.08 4.58 -3.61
N ARG A 125 4.40 4.42 -2.47
CA ARG A 125 2.95 4.59 -2.42
C ARG A 125 2.63 6.08 -2.59
N VAL A 126 1.63 6.40 -3.39
CA VAL A 126 1.11 7.77 -3.53
C VAL A 126 -0.15 7.98 -2.68
N TYR A 127 -0.97 6.93 -2.53
CA TYR A 127 -2.19 6.93 -1.73
C TYR A 127 -2.35 5.62 -0.93
N PRO A 128 -2.73 5.65 0.37
CA PRO A 128 -2.74 6.84 1.22
C PRO A 128 -1.36 7.51 1.25
N GLU A 129 -1.35 8.83 1.42
CA GLU A 129 -0.16 9.65 1.30
C GLU A 129 0.94 9.11 2.21
N PRO A 130 2.20 9.13 1.76
CA PRO A 130 3.33 8.86 2.63
C PRO A 130 3.31 9.81 3.83
N MET A 131 3.60 9.28 5.02
CA MET A 131 3.66 10.05 6.25
C MET A 131 4.95 9.75 6.98
N THR A 132 5.50 10.77 7.63
CA THR A 132 6.62 10.59 8.56
C THR A 132 6.12 10.07 9.90
N GLN A 133 7.02 9.64 10.76
CA GLN A 133 6.67 9.18 12.10
C GLN A 133 6.10 10.32 12.97
N GLU A 134 6.58 11.55 12.76
CA GLU A 134 6.06 12.74 13.45
C GLU A 134 4.64 13.08 12.99
N ASP A 135 4.39 13.03 11.68
CA ASP A 135 3.05 13.23 11.12
C ASP A 135 2.08 12.17 11.65
N ALA A 136 2.52 10.92 11.73
CA ALA A 136 1.70 9.83 12.26
C ALA A 136 1.33 10.04 13.75
N GLN A 137 2.22 10.61 14.56
CA GLN A 137 1.94 10.91 15.96
C GLN A 137 0.95 12.08 16.12
N ASN A 138 1.12 13.12 15.31
CA ASN A 138 0.32 14.35 15.38
C ASN A 138 -0.92 14.33 14.48
N TYR A 139 -1.23 13.19 13.87
CA TYR A 139 -2.28 13.05 12.87
C TYR A 139 -3.68 13.38 13.42
N ASP A 140 -4.38 14.30 12.74
CA ASP A 140 -5.77 14.63 13.05
C ASP A 140 -6.73 13.72 12.28
N THR A 141 -7.42 12.83 13.01
CA THR A 141 -8.42 11.92 12.46
C THR A 141 -9.65 12.63 11.87
N GLY A 142 -9.86 13.92 12.17
CA GLY A 142 -10.96 14.72 11.64
C GLY A 142 -10.87 14.95 10.13
N GLU A 143 -9.66 14.97 9.56
CA GLU A 143 -9.45 15.15 8.11
C GLU A 143 -10.01 13.98 7.29
N ASP A 144 -10.03 12.79 7.88
CA ASP A 144 -10.47 11.56 7.24
C ASP A 144 -11.99 11.38 7.23
N ALA A 145 -12.75 12.22 7.94
CA ALA A 145 -14.21 12.08 8.05
C ALA A 145 -14.93 12.10 6.69
N SER A 146 -14.35 12.78 5.70
CA SER A 146 -14.89 12.91 4.34
C SER A 146 -14.60 11.71 3.43
N LEU A 147 -13.68 10.82 3.81
CA LEU A 147 -13.27 9.69 2.99
C LEU A 147 -14.24 8.53 3.07
N GLU A 148 -14.19 7.67 2.05
CA GLU A 148 -14.90 6.39 2.08
C GLU A 148 -14.35 5.46 3.16
N ALA A 149 -15.17 4.49 3.60
CA ALA A 149 -14.81 3.62 4.72
C ALA A 149 -13.50 2.86 4.51
N ASN A 150 -13.27 2.34 3.29
CA ASN A 150 -12.05 1.60 2.95
C ASN A 150 -10.81 2.50 2.93
N ASP A 151 -10.94 3.73 2.42
CA ASP A 151 -9.85 4.70 2.39
C ASP A 151 -9.45 5.13 3.80
N ARG A 152 -10.43 5.40 4.67
CA ARG A 152 -10.18 5.65 6.10
C ARG A 152 -9.48 4.48 6.76
N LEU A 153 -9.96 3.26 6.51
CA LEU A 153 -9.37 2.04 7.08
C LEU A 153 -7.92 1.88 6.64
N MET A 154 -7.65 2.02 5.34
CA MET A 154 -6.33 1.90 4.75
C MET A 154 -5.36 2.95 5.29
N ARG A 155 -5.80 4.21 5.41
CA ARG A 155 -4.97 5.29 5.95
C ARG A 155 -4.68 5.07 7.44
N ALA A 156 -5.71 4.74 8.23
CA ALA A 156 -5.56 4.43 9.64
C ALA A 156 -4.63 3.22 9.87
N TRP A 157 -4.74 2.17 9.05
CA TRP A 157 -3.89 1.00 9.14
C TRP A 157 -2.42 1.30 8.82
N PHE A 158 -2.15 2.04 7.73
CA PHE A 158 -0.78 2.43 7.39
C PHE A 158 -0.16 3.35 8.43
N ARG A 159 -0.96 4.25 9.02
CA ARG A 159 -0.53 5.07 10.15
C ARG A 159 -0.13 4.20 11.34
N ALA A 160 -0.99 3.26 11.73
CA ALA A 160 -0.70 2.35 12.83
C ALA A 160 0.55 1.49 12.57
N LYS A 161 0.76 1.03 11.33
CA LYS A 161 2.00 0.34 10.92
C LYS A 161 3.24 1.22 11.04
N CYS A 162 3.18 2.47 10.59
CA CYS A 162 4.27 3.44 10.72
C CYS A 162 4.63 3.74 12.19
N LEU A 163 3.62 3.83 13.08
CA LEU A 163 3.85 3.99 14.51
C LEU A 163 4.55 2.78 15.15
N GLN A 164 4.25 1.56 14.67
CA GLN A 164 4.88 0.32 15.15
C GLN A 164 6.29 0.11 14.60
N ASP A 165 6.52 0.43 13.33
CA ASP A 165 7.78 0.22 12.65
C ASP A 165 8.02 1.33 11.62
N ILE A 166 9.13 2.07 11.81
CA ILE A 166 9.52 3.21 10.98
C ILE A 166 9.72 2.84 9.50
N SER A 167 9.98 1.57 9.17
CA SER A 167 10.11 1.11 7.79
C SER A 167 8.81 1.19 6.97
N TRP A 168 7.68 1.36 7.66
CA TRP A 168 6.35 1.60 7.10
C TRP A 168 6.02 3.07 6.92
N CYS A 169 6.74 3.96 7.61
CA CYS A 169 6.74 5.39 7.31
C CYS A 169 7.49 5.60 5.99
N GLN A 170 6.97 6.46 5.11
CA GLN A 170 7.54 6.66 3.78
C GLN A 170 7.76 8.13 3.47
#